data_AF-A0A0A9YR61-F1
#
_entry.id   AF-A0A0A9YR61-F1
#
_cell.length_a   1.000
_cell.length_b   1.000
_cell.length_c   1.000
_cell.angle_alpha   90.00
_cell.angle_beta   90.00
_cell.angle_gamma   90.00
#
_symmetry.space_group_name_H-M   'P 1'
#
loop_
_entity.id
_entity.type
_entity.pdbx_description
1 polymer ?
#
loop_
_entity_poly.entity_id
_entity_poly.type
_entity_poly.pdbx_seq_one_letter_code
_entity_poly.pdbx_strand_id
1 'polypeptide(L)'
;MSYLTASHGLSGRRSLPKLSSQDEDGPTSQGHQYSGVVNFEPIPHDHDFCERVVINVSGLRFETQLRTLNQFPDTLLGDPSRRIRYFDPLRNEYFFDRNRPSFDAILYYYQSGGRLRRPVNVPLDVFSEEIKFYELGELATNKFRED
;
A
#
# COMPACT_ATOMS: atom_id res chain seq x y z
N MET A 1 19.62 43.07 20.50
CA MET A 1 19.81 42.13 19.38
C MET A 1 19.69 40.73 19.98
N SER A 2 18.51 40.26 20.42
CA SER A 2 17.36 39.73 19.63
C SER A 2 17.77 38.50 18.80
N TYR A 3 17.21 37.28 18.84
CA TYR A 3 15.98 36.64 19.37
C TYR A 3 16.30 35.13 19.64
N LEU A 4 15.83 34.48 20.73
CA LEU A 4 14.66 33.59 20.90
C LEU A 4 14.47 32.39 19.91
N THR A 5 14.51 31.19 20.50
CA THR A 5 13.65 29.98 20.35
C THR A 5 13.49 29.23 19.02
N ALA A 6 13.59 27.89 19.10
CA ALA A 6 12.65 26.98 18.44
C ALA A 6 12.36 25.77 19.33
N SER A 7 11.14 25.73 19.88
CA SER A 7 10.48 24.55 20.40
C SER A 7 9.10 24.49 19.74
N HIS A 8 8.51 23.29 19.68
CA HIS A 8 7.18 22.95 19.13
C HIS A 8 7.14 22.92 17.59
N GLY A 9 6.44 21.99 16.94
CA GLY A 9 5.57 20.93 17.43
C GLY A 9 4.99 20.19 16.22
N LEU A 10 4.73 18.90 16.40
CA LEU A 10 3.92 18.10 15.48
C LEU A 10 2.51 18.69 15.44
N SER A 11 2.04 19.15 14.29
CA SER A 11 0.61 19.26 14.03
C SER A 11 0.30 19.39 12.55
N GLY A 12 -0.67 18.59 12.10
CA GLY A 12 -1.43 18.89 10.89
C GLY A 12 -1.30 17.90 9.75
N ARG A 13 -1.83 16.68 9.94
CA ARG A 13 -2.46 15.96 8.83
C ARG A 13 -3.50 16.90 8.21
N ARG A 14 -3.27 17.40 6.99
CA ARG A 14 -4.34 18.00 6.19
C ARG A 14 -4.53 17.17 4.94
N SER A 15 -5.37 16.15 5.07
CA SER A 15 -6.05 15.59 3.92
C SER A 15 -7.36 16.37 3.75
N LEU A 16 -7.57 16.85 2.52
CA LEU A 16 -8.77 17.49 1.94
C LEU A 16 -8.95 19.01 2.21
N PRO A 17 -9.17 19.82 1.14
CA PRO A 17 -9.60 21.20 1.28
C PRO A 17 -11.05 21.28 1.76
N LYS A 18 -11.35 22.27 2.62
CA LYS A 18 -12.72 22.59 3.03
C LYS A 18 -13.45 23.22 1.83
N LEU A 19 -14.61 22.66 1.48
CA LEU A 19 -15.61 23.36 0.66
C LEU A 19 -16.12 24.56 1.47
N SER A 20 -15.83 25.77 0.99
CA SER A 20 -16.46 26.98 1.52
C SER A 20 -17.87 27.08 0.96
N SER A 21 -18.88 26.83 1.81
CA SER A 21 -20.25 27.28 1.58
C SER A 21 -20.35 28.77 1.95
N GLN A 22 -20.67 29.63 0.99
CA GLN A 22 -21.14 30.99 1.25
C GLN A 22 -22.56 31.12 0.69
N ASP A 23 -23.45 31.55 1.59
CA ASP A 23 -24.88 31.75 1.40
C ASP A 23 -25.17 33.15 0.79
N GLU A 24 -26.14 33.18 -0.16
CA GLU A 24 -27.09 34.27 -0.58
C GLU A 24 -26.50 35.61 -1.14
N ASP A 25 -27.05 36.37 -2.11
CA ASP A 25 -28.35 36.42 -2.83
C ASP A 25 -28.27 37.42 -4.03
N GLY A 26 -29.06 37.25 -5.11
CA GLY A 26 -29.39 38.30 -6.12
C GLY A 26 -29.35 37.94 -7.64
N PRO A 27 -30.24 38.50 -8.53
CA PRO A 27 -30.95 37.69 -9.54
C PRO A 27 -30.70 37.97 -11.06
N THR A 28 -31.22 37.05 -11.90
CA THR A 28 -31.52 37.09 -13.38
C THR A 28 -30.31 37.19 -14.36
N SER A 29 -30.13 36.44 -15.45
CA SER A 29 -31.02 35.72 -16.39
C SER A 29 -30.22 34.70 -17.24
N GLN A 30 -30.86 33.58 -17.59
CA GLN A 30 -30.69 32.71 -18.79
C GLN A 30 -29.28 32.35 -19.30
N GLY A 31 -28.95 31.06 -19.12
CA GLY A 31 -27.93 30.34 -19.91
C GLY A 31 -27.25 29.24 -19.12
N HIS A 32 -27.91 28.10 -18.88
CA HIS A 32 -27.27 26.93 -18.24
C HIS A 32 -26.29 26.27 -19.23
N GLN A 33 -25.12 26.86 -19.39
CA GLN A 33 -23.92 26.15 -19.80
C GLN A 33 -23.31 25.56 -18.53
N TYR A 34 -23.24 24.24 -18.45
CA TYR A 34 -22.53 23.53 -17.37
C TYR A 34 -21.02 23.67 -17.60
N SER A 35 -20.51 24.90 -17.51
CA SER A 35 -19.07 25.22 -17.51
C SER A 35 -18.54 25.17 -16.07
N GLY A 36 -18.81 24.07 -15.38
CA GLY A 36 -18.18 23.74 -14.11
C GLY A 36 -16.88 22.97 -14.36
N VAL A 37 -15.93 23.58 -15.07
CA VAL A 37 -14.57 23.04 -15.14
C VAL A 37 -13.98 23.27 -13.76
N VAL A 38 -14.18 22.32 -12.86
CA VAL A 38 -13.38 22.20 -11.66
C VAL A 38 -11.95 22.03 -12.14
N ASN A 39 -11.18 23.12 -12.17
CA ASN A 39 -9.73 23.05 -12.25
C ASN A 39 -9.27 22.28 -11.02
N PHE A 40 -9.20 20.96 -11.13
CA PHE A 40 -8.46 20.13 -10.19
C PHE A 40 -7.00 20.50 -10.39
N GLU A 41 -6.51 21.44 -9.58
CA GLU A 41 -5.08 21.55 -9.39
C GLU A 41 -4.60 20.20 -8.85
N PRO A 42 -3.68 19.51 -9.55
CA PRO A 42 -3.09 18.30 -9.03
C PRO A 42 -2.43 18.66 -7.70
N ILE A 43 -2.94 18.10 -6.60
CA ILE A 43 -2.31 18.25 -5.29
C ILE A 43 -0.87 17.79 -5.48
N PRO A 44 0.17 18.58 -5.14
CA PRO A 44 1.53 18.09 -5.14
C PRO A 44 1.61 16.89 -4.19
N HIS A 45 1.71 15.69 -4.75
CA HIS A 45 1.89 14.46 -4.00
C HIS A 45 3.19 13.83 -4.46
N ASP A 46 3.98 13.38 -3.50
CA ASP A 46 5.21 12.68 -3.80
C ASP A 46 4.85 11.30 -4.38
N HIS A 47 4.97 11.20 -5.71
CA HIS A 47 4.61 10.03 -6.48
C HIS A 47 5.57 8.86 -6.26
N ASP A 48 6.80 9.12 -5.79
CA ASP A 48 7.82 8.08 -5.57
C ASP A 48 7.36 7.10 -4.47
N PHE A 49 6.58 7.59 -3.50
CA PHE A 49 6.01 6.74 -2.46
C PHE A 49 4.76 5.97 -2.90
N CYS A 50 4.20 6.26 -4.07
CA CYS A 50 2.93 5.71 -4.54
C CYS A 50 3.08 4.71 -5.69
N GLU A 51 4.31 4.33 -6.06
CA GLU A 51 4.56 3.29 -7.06
C GLU A 51 3.80 2.01 -6.69
N ARG A 52 2.95 1.56 -7.61
CA ARG A 52 2.13 0.35 -7.44
C ARG A 52 2.84 -0.82 -8.09
N VAL A 53 2.78 -1.95 -7.40
CA VAL A 53 3.32 -3.22 -7.88
C VAL A 53 2.20 -4.24 -7.97
N VAL A 54 2.22 -5.03 -9.05
CA VAL A 54 1.27 -6.11 -9.28
C VAL A 54 1.97 -7.43 -8.94
N ILE A 55 1.32 -8.25 -8.12
CA ILE A 55 1.75 -9.59 -7.78
C ILE A 55 0.66 -10.56 -8.22
N ASN A 56 0.98 -11.39 -9.20
CA ASN A 56 0.11 -12.41 -9.75
C ASN A 56 0.47 -13.77 -9.12
N VAL A 57 -0.41 -14.30 -8.29
CA VAL A 57 -0.28 -15.63 -7.70
C VAL A 57 -1.22 -16.58 -8.45
N SER A 58 -0.68 -17.42 -9.33
CA SER A 58 -1.40 -18.43 -10.11
C SER A 58 -2.69 -17.90 -10.76
N GLY A 59 -2.62 -16.68 -11.32
CA GLY A 59 -3.71 -15.97 -11.97
C GLY A 59 -4.50 -14.99 -11.09
N LEU A 60 -4.36 -15.04 -9.75
CA LEU A 60 -4.96 -14.07 -8.84
C LEU A 60 -4.04 -12.86 -8.69
N ARG A 61 -4.53 -11.68 -9.09
CA ARG A 61 -3.76 -10.44 -9.02
C ARG A 61 -4.00 -9.71 -7.71
N PHE A 62 -2.90 -9.33 -7.10
CA PHE A 62 -2.83 -8.46 -5.95
C PHE A 62 -2.10 -7.19 -6.35
N GLU A 63 -2.55 -6.07 -5.82
CA GLU A 63 -1.91 -4.78 -6.05
C GLU A 63 -1.58 -4.15 -4.70
N THR A 64 -0.35 -3.68 -4.56
CA THR A 64 0.11 -2.96 -3.37
C THR A 64 1.07 -1.86 -3.78
N GLN A 65 1.62 -1.12 -2.81
CA GLN A 65 2.64 -0.11 -3.07
C GLN A 65 4.04 -0.68 -2.81
N LEU A 66 5.03 -0.24 -3.57
CA LEU A 66 6.41 -0.68 -3.37
C LEU A 66 6.90 -0.39 -1.94
N ARG A 67 6.53 0.77 -1.37
CA ARG A 67 6.81 1.12 0.02
C ARG A 67 6.28 0.09 1.03
N THR A 68 5.16 -0.57 0.72
CA THR A 68 4.58 -1.59 1.60
C THR A 68 5.49 -2.80 1.71
N LEU A 69 6.09 -3.23 0.59
CA LEU A 69 7.03 -4.35 0.56
C LEU A 69 8.36 -3.98 1.22
N ASN A 70 8.85 -2.76 0.99
CA ASN A 70 10.12 -2.27 1.52
C ASN A 70 10.17 -2.16 3.06
N GLN A 71 9.03 -2.27 3.75
CA GLN A 71 9.00 -2.36 5.22
C GLN A 71 9.78 -3.57 5.77
N PHE A 72 9.91 -4.63 4.97
CA PHE A 72 10.61 -5.85 5.37
C PHE A 72 11.66 -6.23 4.31
N PRO A 73 12.78 -5.49 4.25
CA PRO A 73 13.76 -5.60 3.15
C PRO A 73 14.46 -6.96 3.08
N ASP A 74 14.49 -7.72 4.18
CA ASP A 74 15.13 -9.05 4.23
C ASP A 74 14.27 -10.19 3.68
N THR A 75 13.03 -9.90 3.27
CA THR A 75 12.07 -10.87 2.72
C THR A 75 12.17 -10.97 1.19
N LEU A 76 11.61 -12.02 0.60
CA LEU A 76 11.64 -12.22 -0.85
C LEU A 76 11.04 -11.03 -1.61
N LEU A 77 9.87 -10.55 -1.17
CA LEU A 77 9.19 -9.42 -1.83
C LEU A 77 9.79 -8.07 -1.46
N GLY A 78 10.44 -7.95 -0.29
CA GLY A 78 11.10 -6.71 0.14
C GLY A 78 12.43 -6.47 -0.57
N ASP A 79 13.20 -7.53 -0.86
CA ASP A 79 14.50 -7.45 -1.52
C ASP A 79 14.37 -7.39 -3.06
N PRO A 80 14.74 -6.26 -3.71
CA PRO A 80 14.72 -6.15 -5.16
C PRO A 80 15.49 -7.26 -5.88
N SER A 81 16.63 -7.68 -5.30
CA SER A 81 17.52 -8.68 -5.87
C SER A 81 16.92 -10.08 -5.84
N ARG A 82 16.00 -10.34 -4.90
CA ARG A 82 15.31 -11.65 -4.79
C ARG A 82 14.08 -11.70 -5.67
N ARG A 83 13.23 -10.67 -5.62
CA ARG A 83 11.97 -10.65 -6.38
C ARG A 83 12.15 -10.51 -7.89
N ILE A 84 13.26 -9.93 -8.37
CA ILE A 84 13.51 -9.74 -9.82
C ILE A 84 13.46 -11.05 -10.60
N ARG A 85 13.79 -12.18 -9.96
CA ARG A 85 13.70 -13.53 -10.54
C ARG A 85 12.29 -13.96 -10.94
N TYR A 86 11.26 -13.28 -10.41
CA TYR A 86 9.84 -13.57 -10.63
C TYR A 86 9.14 -12.51 -11.49
N PHE A 87 9.87 -11.50 -11.97
CA PHE A 87 9.28 -10.40 -12.72
C PHE A 87 9.03 -10.77 -14.18
N ASP A 88 7.79 -10.58 -14.65
CA ASP A 88 7.40 -10.66 -16.05
C ASP A 88 7.38 -9.24 -16.67
N PRO A 89 8.37 -8.88 -17.51
CA PRO A 89 8.46 -7.55 -18.11
C PRO A 89 7.38 -7.28 -19.16
N LEU A 90 6.75 -8.32 -19.74
CA LEU A 90 5.69 -8.15 -20.74
C LEU A 90 4.37 -7.73 -20.09
N ARG A 91 4.13 -8.18 -18.86
CA ARG A 91 2.90 -7.93 -18.09
C ARG A 91 3.09 -6.92 -16.97
N ASN A 92 4.34 -6.52 -16.70
CA ASN A 92 4.72 -5.63 -15.59
C ASN A 92 4.19 -6.13 -14.24
N GLU A 93 4.34 -7.43 -13.98
CA GLU A 93 3.89 -8.08 -12.73
C GLU A 93 4.92 -9.10 -12.24
N TYR A 94 4.93 -9.37 -10.94
CA TYR A 94 5.63 -10.53 -10.40
C TYR A 94 4.73 -11.75 -10.48
N PHE A 95 5.21 -12.86 -11.02
CA PHE A 95 4.44 -14.09 -11.15
C PHE A 95 4.94 -15.19 -10.22
N PHE A 96 4.01 -15.79 -9.48
CA PHE A 96 4.25 -16.92 -8.58
C PHE A 96 3.26 -18.04 -8.88
N ASP A 97 3.75 -19.21 -9.27
CA ASP A 97 2.93 -20.43 -9.39
C ASP A 97 2.78 -21.10 -8.01
N ARG A 98 1.99 -20.46 -7.13
CA ARG A 98 1.89 -20.78 -5.70
C ARG A 98 0.46 -20.79 -5.16
N ASN A 99 0.32 -21.06 -3.86
CA ASN A 99 -0.96 -21.21 -3.18
C ASN A 99 -1.72 -19.87 -3.07
N ARG A 100 -2.74 -19.69 -3.90
CA ARG A 100 -3.54 -18.46 -3.97
C ARG A 100 -4.14 -18.04 -2.62
N PRO A 101 -4.83 -18.93 -1.87
CA PRO A 101 -5.50 -18.52 -0.63
C PRO A 101 -4.54 -18.07 0.48
N SER A 102 -3.28 -18.50 0.45
CA SER A 102 -2.28 -18.08 1.44
C SER A 102 -1.83 -16.64 1.25
N PHE A 103 -1.86 -16.12 0.02
CA PHE A 103 -1.21 -14.86 -0.30
C PHE A 103 -1.89 -13.64 0.34
N ASP A 104 -3.21 -13.70 0.61
CA ASP A 104 -3.90 -12.65 1.36
C ASP A 104 -3.22 -12.37 2.71
N ALA A 105 -2.89 -13.42 3.46
CA ALA A 105 -2.22 -13.30 4.75
C ALA A 105 -0.75 -12.87 4.61
N ILE A 106 -0.06 -13.32 3.56
CA ILE A 106 1.32 -12.90 3.26
C ILE A 106 1.35 -11.40 2.94
N LEU A 107 0.45 -10.91 2.09
CA LEU A 107 0.38 -9.49 1.76
C LEU A 107 -0.04 -8.66 2.97
N TYR A 108 -0.99 -9.16 3.77
CA TYR A 108 -1.43 -8.49 4.99
C TYR A 108 -0.31 -8.34 6.03
N TYR A 109 0.64 -9.28 6.08
CA TYR A 109 1.83 -9.15 6.93
C TYR A 109 2.59 -7.83 6.64
N TYR A 110 2.80 -7.50 5.36
CA TYR A 110 3.41 -6.22 4.98
C TYR A 110 2.52 -5.03 5.31
N GLN A 111 1.23 -5.11 4.96
CA GLN A 111 0.29 -3.99 5.14
C GLN A 111 0.06 -3.63 6.62
N SER A 112 0.11 -4.63 7.50
CA SER A 112 -0.13 -4.47 8.93
C SER A 112 1.12 -4.14 9.74
N GLY A 113 2.30 -4.11 9.11
CA GLY A 113 3.57 -3.96 9.81
C GLY A 113 3.95 -5.19 10.64
N GLY A 114 3.57 -6.39 10.20
CA GLY A 114 4.11 -7.64 10.71
C GLY A 114 3.12 -8.56 11.41
N ARG A 115 1.79 -8.35 11.28
CA ARG A 115 0.79 -9.29 11.80
C ARG A 115 0.62 -10.44 10.82
N LEU A 116 0.89 -11.66 11.29
CA LEU A 116 0.76 -12.87 10.50
C LEU A 116 -0.34 -13.75 11.10
N ARG A 117 -1.38 -14.05 10.31
CA ARG A 117 -2.50 -14.90 10.72
C ARG A 117 -2.81 -15.88 9.58
N ARG A 118 -2.82 -17.18 9.87
CA ARG A 118 -3.14 -18.20 8.87
C ARG A 118 -4.62 -18.09 8.45
N PRO A 119 -4.92 -18.08 7.14
CA PRO A 119 -6.29 -18.20 6.67
C PRO A 119 -6.92 -19.52 7.13
N VAL A 120 -8.16 -19.47 7.63
CA VAL A 120 -8.85 -20.65 8.20
C VAL A 120 -9.01 -21.80 7.20
N ASN A 121 -9.09 -21.48 5.92
CA ASN A 121 -9.23 -22.40 4.79
C ASN A 121 -7.89 -22.94 4.26
N VAL A 122 -6.76 -22.60 4.88
CA VAL A 122 -5.42 -23.06 4.47
C VAL A 122 -4.84 -23.98 5.56
N PRO A 123 -4.42 -25.21 5.23
CA PRO A 123 -3.72 -26.10 6.15
C PRO A 123 -2.44 -25.48 6.75
N LEU A 124 -2.08 -25.89 7.97
CA LEU A 124 -0.95 -25.34 8.72
C LEU A 124 0.39 -25.54 8.00
N ASP A 125 0.62 -26.74 7.50
CA ASP A 125 1.79 -27.15 6.73
C ASP A 125 1.93 -26.33 5.45
N VAL A 126 0.85 -26.22 4.66
CA VAL A 126 0.82 -25.41 3.44
C VAL A 126 1.17 -23.96 3.75
N PHE A 127 0.54 -23.35 4.75
CA PHE A 127 0.84 -21.95 5.09
C PHE A 127 2.28 -21.78 5.60
N SER A 128 2.79 -22.76 6.35
CA SER A 128 4.19 -22.76 6.83
C SER A 128 5.19 -22.83 5.68
N GLU A 129 4.89 -23.57 4.61
CA GLU A 129 5.69 -23.59 3.39
C GLU A 129 5.68 -22.24 2.69
N GLU A 130 4.53 -21.56 2.63
CA GLU A 130 4.45 -20.20 2.04
C GLU A 130 5.24 -19.18 2.87
N ILE A 131 5.17 -19.22 4.20
CA ILE A 131 5.96 -18.34 5.09
C ILE A 131 7.46 -18.52 4.82
N LYS A 132 7.91 -19.77 4.68
CA LYS A 132 9.31 -20.10 4.35
C LYS A 132 9.67 -19.61 2.96
N PHE A 133 8.81 -19.85 1.97
CA PHE A 133 9.05 -19.45 0.58
C PHE A 133 9.17 -17.93 0.42
N TYR A 134 8.28 -17.16 1.04
CA TYR A 134 8.34 -15.70 1.00
C TYR A 134 9.38 -15.10 1.95
N GLU A 135 10.11 -15.96 2.67
CA GLU A 135 11.23 -15.59 3.53
C GLU A 135 10.84 -14.52 4.57
N LEU A 136 9.67 -14.65 5.22
CA LEU A 136 9.18 -13.65 6.20
C LEU A 136 10.02 -13.56 7.49
N GLY A 137 11.10 -14.33 7.58
CA GLY A 137 12.07 -14.31 8.66
C GLY A 137 11.64 -15.11 9.89
N GLU A 138 12.61 -15.29 10.80
CA GLU A 138 12.41 -16.08 12.01
C GLU A 138 11.40 -15.43 12.97
N LEU A 139 11.36 -14.10 13.06
CA LEU A 139 10.40 -13.39 13.93
C LEU A 139 8.94 -13.66 13.54
N ALA A 140 8.64 -13.66 12.25
CA ALA A 140 7.31 -13.99 11.76
C ALA A 140 6.99 -15.48 11.97
N THR A 141 7.98 -16.34 11.72
CA THR A 141 7.87 -17.79 11.92
C THR A 141 7.63 -18.15 13.39
N ASN A 142 8.32 -17.49 14.33
CA ASN A 142 8.21 -17.76 15.76
C ASN A 142 6.87 -17.28 16.31
N LYS A 143 6.44 -16.05 15.98
CA LYS A 143 5.10 -15.55 16.34
C LYS A 143 3.98 -16.47 15.84
N PHE A 144 4.15 -17.02 14.64
CA PHE A 144 3.17 -17.95 14.07
C PHE A 144 3.12 -19.31 14.78
N ARG A 145 4.22 -19.75 15.40
CA ARG A 145 4.27 -21.02 16.16
C ARG A 145 3.70 -20.90 17.58
N GLU A 146 3.59 -19.69 18.10
CA GLU A 146 3.07 -19.40 19.44
C GLU A 146 1.54 -19.21 19.48
N ASP A 147 0.91 -18.95 18.33
CA ASP A 147 -0.56 -18.86 18.12
C ASP A 147 -1.18 -20.22 17.70
#